data_AF-A0A1Z2XVF7-F1
#
_entry.id   AF-A0A1Z2XVF7-F1
#
_cell.length_a   1.000
_cell.length_b   1.000
_cell.length_c   1.000
_cell.angle_alpha   90.00
_cell.angle_beta   90.00
_cell.angle_gamma   90.00
#
_symmetry.space_group_name_H-M   'P 1'
#
loop_
_entity.id
_entity.type
_entity.pdbx_description
1 polymer ?
#
loop_
_entity_poly.entity_id
_entity_poly.type
_entity_poly.pdbx_seq_one_letter_code
_entity_poly.pdbx_strand_id
1 'polypeptide(L)'
;MKEQIKEQINSYSVEVVDMFEHLRQLLFDSAPCEPEEKLWAKLPSYYVGKSFVRLIPFKDHINIEAQAALSHKEELTGYKFTPKGMLQIYFRQDIPSEILKRIFAETLAG
;
A
#
# COMPACT_ATOMS: atom_id res chain seq x y z
N MET A 1 -10.66 9.06 -3.30
CA MET A 1 -10.97 7.66 -2.99
C MET A 1 -12.34 7.32 -3.55
N LYS A 2 -12.47 6.23 -4.31
CA LYS A 2 -13.78 5.76 -4.83
C LYS A 2 -14.70 5.32 -3.69
N GLU A 3 -16.01 5.54 -3.84
CA GLU A 3 -17.03 5.24 -2.82
C GLU A 3 -16.99 3.79 -2.33
N GLN A 4 -16.89 2.82 -3.25
CA GLN A 4 -16.83 1.40 -2.90
C GLN A 4 -15.58 1.02 -2.07
N ILE A 5 -14.43 1.66 -2.35
CA ILE A 5 -13.21 1.47 -1.55
C ILE A 5 -13.44 2.09 -0.17
N LYS A 6 -13.99 3.31 -0.12
CA LYS A 6 -14.29 4.01 1.13
C LYS A 6 -15.23 3.20 2.03
N GLU A 7 -16.31 2.65 1.49
CA GLU A 7 -17.24 1.79 2.23
C GLU A 7 -16.56 0.54 2.79
N GLN A 8 -15.71 -0.11 1.99
CA GLN A 8 -14.93 -1.27 2.44
C GLN A 8 -13.99 -0.91 3.58
N ILE A 9 -13.22 0.18 3.44
CA ILE A 9 -12.23 0.62 4.44
C ILE A 9 -12.92 1.05 5.74
N ASN A 10 -14.03 1.77 5.66
CA ASN A 10 -14.81 2.22 6.82
C ASN A 10 -15.44 1.09 7.64
N SER A 11 -15.40 -0.16 7.15
CA SER A 11 -15.84 -1.33 7.92
C SER A 11 -14.79 -1.85 8.93
N TYR A 12 -13.54 -1.35 8.85
CA TYR A 12 -12.47 -1.69 9.77
C TYR A 12 -12.43 -0.72 10.98
N SER A 13 -11.54 -0.98 11.95
CA SER A 13 -11.33 -0.06 13.07
C SER A 13 -10.71 1.27 12.60
N VAL A 14 -10.88 2.32 13.40
CA VAL A 14 -10.36 3.67 13.08
C VAL A 14 -8.85 3.64 12.82
N GLU A 15 -8.10 2.83 13.55
CA GLU A 15 -6.65 2.70 13.37
C GLU A 15 -6.28 2.11 12.00
N VAL A 16 -7.07 1.17 11.50
CA VAL A 16 -6.86 0.59 10.15
C VAL A 16 -7.15 1.64 9.09
N VAL A 17 -8.24 2.39 9.28
CA VAL A 17 -8.67 3.46 8.37
C VAL A 17 -7.58 4.53 8.29
N ASP A 18 -7.12 5.04 9.43
CA ASP A 18 -6.08 6.06 9.51
C ASP A 18 -4.78 5.60 8.86
N MET A 19 -4.34 4.37 9.15
CA MET A 19 -3.14 3.80 8.53
C MET A 19 -3.32 3.60 7.02
N PHE A 20 -4.50 3.15 6.57
CA PHE A 20 -4.79 2.98 5.15
C PHE A 20 -4.77 4.31 4.41
N GLU A 21 -5.39 5.35 4.97
CA GLU A 21 -5.40 6.69 4.39
C GLU A 21 -4.00 7.29 4.34
N HIS A 22 -3.18 7.10 5.37
CA HIS A 22 -1.78 7.50 5.37
C HIS A 22 -1.00 6.82 4.23
N LEU A 23 -1.08 5.49 4.12
CA LEU A 23 -0.40 4.74 3.06
C LEU A 23 -0.89 5.14 1.66
N ARG A 24 -2.19 5.37 1.52
CA ARG A 24 -2.78 5.87 0.27
C ARG A 24 -2.24 7.25 -0.05
N GLN A 25 -2.11 8.16 0.91
CA GLN A 25 -1.52 9.47 0.69
C GLN A 25 -0.07 9.36 0.19
N LEU A 26 0.76 8.55 0.86
CA LEU A 26 2.15 8.31 0.43
C LEU A 26 2.23 7.79 -1.01
N LEU A 27 1.31 6.91 -1.40
CA LEU A 27 1.22 6.36 -2.76
C LEU A 27 0.89 7.46 -3.77
N PHE A 28 -0.12 8.29 -3.50
CA PHE A 28 -0.50 9.38 -4.41
C PHE A 28 0.59 10.46 -4.51
N ASP A 29 1.29 10.76 -3.41
CA ASP A 29 2.38 11.75 -3.37
C ASP A 29 3.64 11.30 -4.13
N SER A 30 3.83 9.98 -4.31
CA SER A 30 5.02 9.42 -4.96
C SER A 30 4.77 8.91 -6.37
N ALA A 31 3.52 8.71 -6.76
CA ALA A 31 3.19 8.25 -8.10
C ALA A 31 3.62 9.27 -9.17
N PRO A 32 4.11 8.83 -10.33
CA PRO A 32 4.53 9.73 -11.42
C PRO A 32 3.35 10.50 -12.04
N CYS A 33 2.14 9.97 -11.91
CA CYS A 33 0.88 10.60 -12.29
C CYS A 33 -0.25 10.05 -11.42
N GLU A 34 -1.44 10.65 -11.50
CA GLU A 34 -2.60 10.20 -10.71
C GLU A 34 -2.94 8.72 -11.00
N PRO A 35 -2.85 7.81 -10.00
CA PRO A 35 -3.15 6.40 -10.20
C PRO A 35 -4.65 6.13 -10.38
N GLU A 36 -4.99 5.19 -11.25
CA GLU A 36 -6.36 4.71 -11.40
C GLU A 36 -6.73 3.77 -10.23
N GLU A 37 -7.68 4.18 -9.38
CA GLU A 37 -8.18 3.37 -8.27
C GLU A 37 -9.18 2.30 -8.75
N LYS A 38 -8.96 1.03 -8.38
CA LYS A 38 -9.84 -0.12 -8.68
C LYS A 38 -10.02 -1.02 -7.45
N LEU A 39 -11.18 -1.66 -7.35
CA LEU A 39 -11.36 -2.86 -6.53
C LEU A 39 -11.17 -4.09 -7.42
N TRP A 40 -9.95 -4.64 -7.43
CA TRP A 40 -9.68 -5.89 -8.14
C TRP A 40 -9.79 -7.07 -7.18
N ALA A 41 -10.71 -8.00 -7.42
CA ALA A 41 -11.00 -9.09 -6.49
C ALA A 41 -11.25 -8.63 -5.03
N LYS A 42 -11.94 -7.48 -4.87
CA LYS A 42 -12.20 -6.79 -3.58
C LYS A 42 -10.95 -6.22 -2.88
N LEU A 43 -9.85 -6.06 -3.62
CA LEU A 43 -8.61 -5.47 -3.10
C LEU A 43 -8.43 -4.05 -3.65
N PRO A 44 -8.26 -3.03 -2.78
CA PRO A 44 -7.86 -1.70 -3.21
C PRO A 44 -6.55 -1.76 -3.99
N SER A 45 -6.63 -1.40 -5.27
CA SER A 45 -5.53 -1.50 -6.23
C SER A 45 -5.40 -0.17 -6.97
N TYR A 46 -4.16 0.27 -7.16
CA TYR A 46 -3.81 1.58 -7.73
C TYR A 46 -2.91 1.36 -8.93
N TYR A 47 -3.37 1.76 -10.12
CA TYR A 47 -2.72 1.45 -11.38
C TYR A 47 -2.12 2.69 -12.04
N VAL A 48 -0.91 2.54 -12.60
CA VAL A 48 -0.33 3.44 -13.59
C VAL A 48 0.07 2.60 -14.79
N GLY A 49 -0.68 2.72 -15.90
CA GLY A 49 -0.53 1.85 -17.05
C GLY A 49 -0.74 0.36 -16.69
N LYS A 50 0.32 -0.45 -16.81
CA LYS A 50 0.32 -1.87 -16.43
C LYS A 50 0.83 -2.13 -15.02
N SER A 51 1.51 -1.15 -14.43
CA SER A 51 2.08 -1.24 -13.09
C SER A 51 1.01 -0.97 -12.04
N PHE A 52 1.18 -1.58 -10.86
CA PHE A 52 0.21 -1.41 -9.78
C PHE A 52 0.83 -1.56 -8.39
N VAL A 53 0.16 -0.94 -7.43
CA VAL A 53 0.33 -1.18 -6.00
C VAL A 53 -1.01 -1.61 -5.41
N ARG A 54 -1.01 -2.57 -4.48
CA ARG A 54 -2.21 -2.89 -3.68
C ARG A 54 -1.98 -2.59 -2.21
N LEU A 55 -2.99 -1.97 -1.60
CA LEU A 55 -3.07 -1.78 -0.16
C LEU A 55 -4.17 -2.71 0.35
N ILE A 56 -3.79 -3.75 1.09
CA ILE A 56 -4.69 -4.85 1.46
C ILE A 56 -4.90 -4.81 2.98
N PRO A 57 -6.03 -4.26 3.46
CA PRO A 57 -6.30 -4.13 4.88
C PRO A 57 -6.71 -5.46 5.53
N PHE A 58 -6.15 -5.73 6.70
CA PHE A 58 -6.53 -6.80 7.62
C PHE A 58 -6.95 -6.20 8.97
N LYS A 59 -7.26 -7.06 9.95
CA LYS A 59 -7.74 -6.64 11.28
C LYS A 59 -6.68 -6.01 12.18
N ASP A 60 -5.40 -6.22 11.89
CA ASP A 60 -4.26 -5.80 12.73
C ASP A 60 -3.07 -5.27 11.91
N HIS A 61 -3.14 -5.32 10.58
CA HIS A 61 -2.08 -4.92 9.67
C HIS A 61 -2.61 -4.53 8.28
N ILE A 62 -1.73 -3.97 7.45
CA ILE A 62 -1.93 -3.79 6.02
C ILE A 62 -0.80 -4.50 5.28
N ASN A 63 -1.16 -5.31 4.28
CA ASN A 63 -0.21 -5.85 3.31
C ASN A 63 -0.10 -4.91 2.11
N ILE A 64 1.12 -4.62 1.71
CA ILE A 64 1.48 -3.77 0.59
C ILE A 64 2.10 -4.66 -0.49
N GLU A 65 1.37 -4.80 -1.59
CA GLU A 65 1.87 -5.44 -2.80
C GLU A 65 2.46 -4.36 -3.70
N ALA A 66 3.78 -4.32 -3.82
CA ALA A 66 4.51 -3.42 -4.69
C ALA A 66 5.75 -4.15 -5.22
N GLN A 67 5.93 -4.17 -6.54
CA GLN A 67 6.99 -4.97 -7.18
C GLN A 67 8.39 -4.61 -6.67
N ALA A 68 8.66 -3.32 -6.44
CA ALA A 68 9.95 -2.84 -5.98
C ALA A 68 10.25 -3.21 -4.51
N ALA A 69 9.25 -3.59 -3.69
CA ALA A 69 9.43 -3.78 -2.25
C ALA A 69 10.49 -4.83 -1.90
N LEU A 70 10.64 -5.87 -2.73
CA LEU A 70 11.64 -6.92 -2.51
C LEU A 70 13.08 -6.44 -2.71
N SER A 71 13.29 -5.44 -3.57
CA SER A 71 14.61 -4.84 -3.82
C SER A 71 15.10 -3.99 -2.64
N HIS A 72 14.18 -3.52 -1.79
CA HIS A 72 14.49 -2.72 -0.59
C HIS A 72 14.46 -3.53 0.71
N LYS A 73 14.56 -4.87 0.64
CA LYS A 73 14.52 -5.74 1.83
C LYS A 73 15.53 -5.37 2.91
N GLU A 74 16.73 -4.94 2.52
CA GLU A 74 17.79 -4.54 3.45
C GLU A 74 17.41 -3.28 4.24
N GLU A 75 16.75 -2.32 3.58
CA GLU A 75 16.22 -1.11 4.22
C GLU A 75 14.97 -1.39 5.07
N LEU A 76 14.35 -2.55 4.89
CA LEU A 76 13.12 -3.00 5.55
C LEU A 76 13.35 -4.17 6.52
N THR A 77 14.57 -4.34 7.04
CA THR A 77 14.97 -5.46 7.93
C THR A 77 14.14 -5.59 9.21
N GLY A 78 13.46 -4.52 9.65
CA GLY A 78 12.52 -4.54 10.78
C GLY A 78 11.07 -4.93 10.43
N TYR A 79 10.76 -5.15 9.17
CA TYR A 79 9.40 -5.41 8.69
C TYR A 79 9.23 -6.84 8.20
N LYS A 80 7.99 -7.35 8.31
CA LYS A 80 7.67 -8.68 7.81
C LYS A 80 7.37 -8.64 6.32
N PHE A 81 7.77 -9.70 5.62
CA PHE A 81 7.31 -9.99 4.27
C PHE A 81 6.50 -11.27 4.28
N THR A 82 5.37 -11.27 3.57
CA THR A 82 4.57 -12.48 3.35
C THR A 82 5.31 -13.45 2.42
N PRO A 83 4.95 -14.75 2.38
CA PRO A 83 5.53 -15.70 1.42
C PRO A 83 5.36 -15.31 -0.05
N LYS A 84 4.38 -14.45 -0.36
CA LYS A 84 4.15 -13.90 -1.70
C LYS A 84 4.95 -12.62 -1.99
N GLY A 85 5.81 -12.19 -1.06
CA GLY A 85 6.67 -11.03 -1.22
C GLY A 85 6.02 -9.68 -0.92
N MET A 86 4.80 -9.65 -0.38
CA MET A 86 4.16 -8.40 0.06
C MET A 86 4.78 -7.92 1.38
N LEU A 87 5.05 -6.62 1.50
CA LEU A 87 5.46 -5.98 2.75
C LEU A 87 4.26 -5.91 3.70
N GLN A 88 4.45 -6.28 4.96
CA GLN A 88 3.41 -6.28 5.97
C GLN A 88 3.76 -5.27 7.08
N ILE A 89 2.84 -4.33 7.34
CA ILE A 89 2.99 -3.31 8.38
C ILE A 89 1.83 -3.45 9.37
N TYR A 90 2.13 -3.62 10.65
CA TYR A 90 1.12 -3.69 11.72
C TYR A 90 0.74 -2.28 12.21
N PHE A 91 -0.48 -2.10 12.74
CA PHE A 91 -0.99 -0.75 13.14
C PHE A 91 -0.18 -0.01 14.21
N ARG A 92 0.67 -0.73 14.95
CA ARG A 92 1.54 -0.16 15.99
C ARG A 92 3.01 -0.14 15.58
N GLN A 93 3.27 -0.41 14.31
CA GLN A 93 4.60 -0.35 13.73
C GLN A 93 4.75 0.98 12.99
N ASP A 94 5.93 1.60 13.09
CA ASP A 94 6.22 2.82 12.36
C ASP A 94 6.06 2.60 10.86
N ILE A 95 5.44 3.56 10.17
CA ILE A 95 5.33 3.55 8.71
C ILE A 95 6.64 4.10 8.13
N PRO A 96 7.42 3.30 7.37
CA PRO A 96 8.70 3.72 6.82
C PRO A 96 8.48 4.61 5.58
N SER A 97 7.97 5.81 5.81
CA SER A 97 7.40 6.71 4.78
C SER A 97 8.37 7.00 3.63
N GLU A 98 9.64 7.29 3.94
CA GLU A 98 10.64 7.64 2.93
C GLU A 98 11.05 6.44 2.06
N ILE A 99 11.05 5.22 2.62
CA ILE A 99 11.29 3.99 1.83
C ILE A 99 10.05 3.70 0.97
N LEU A 100 8.85 3.81 1.54
CA LEU A 100 7.60 3.52 0.85
C LEU A 100 7.37 4.44 -0.35
N LYS A 101 7.64 5.74 -0.23
CA LYS A 101 7.56 6.69 -1.36
C LYS A 101 8.46 6.23 -2.51
N ARG A 102 9.69 5.80 -2.24
CA ARG A 102 10.61 5.29 -3.26
C ARG A 102 10.08 4.00 -3.90
N ILE A 103 9.65 3.04 -3.09
CA ILE A 103 9.04 1.78 -3.57
C ILE A 103 7.82 2.04 -4.46
N PHE A 104 6.94 2.95 -4.07
CA PHE A 104 5.73 3.29 -4.84
C PHE A 104 6.08 3.99 -6.14
N ALA A 105 6.98 4.97 -6.12
CA ALA A 105 7.45 5.66 -7.31
C ALA A 105 8.08 4.66 -8.31
N GLU A 106 9.01 3.82 -7.85
CA GLU A 106 9.68 2.80 -8.67
C GLU A 106 8.69 1.78 -9.23
N THR A 107 7.77 1.29 -8.39
CA THR A 107 6.76 0.31 -8.83
C THR A 107 5.83 0.91 -9.90
N LEU A 108 5.39 2.15 -9.72
CA LEU A 108 4.42 2.80 -10.61
C LEU A 108 5.04 3.45 -11.85
N ALA A 109 6.36 3.66 -11.89
CA ALA A 109 7.07 4.20 -13.05
C ALA A 109 7.16 3.22 -14.24
N GLY A 110 7.07 1.91 -13.98
CA GLY A 110 7.14 0.87 -15.04
C GLY A 110 8.49 0.18 -15.14
#